data_AF-A0AAD9CHK1-F1
#
_entry.id   AF-A0AAD9CHK1-F1
#
_cell.length_a   1.000
_cell.length_b   1.000
_cell.length_c   1.000
_cell.angle_alpha   90.00
_cell.angle_beta   90.00
_cell.angle_gamma   90.00
#
_symmetry.space_group_name_H-M   'P 1'
#
loop_
_entity.id
_entity.type
_entity.pdbx_description
1 polymer ?
#
loop_
_entity_poly.entity_id
_entity_poly.type
_entity_poly.pdbx_seq_one_letter_code
_entity_poly.pdbx_strand_id
1 'polypeptide(L)'
;MAESSGSPLSSYIMDEETLKRKQKEKLKKLMATGGNPRPARSLLFLTLRNPFRKACISIVEWKPFEIIILLAIFANCVALAVYLPMPEEDSNNTNSNLESLEYIFLIIFSIECFLKIVAYGFLFHADAYLRNCWNILDFVCVSVGLFTVVVDAINHISGVEAPVGEKGGGFDMKALRAFRVLRPLRLVSGVPSLQVVMNSILKSMLPLFHITLLVLFMVTIYSIMGLELFKCKMHKTCYYISTNIIATVENEKPSPCAQAGNGRRCTINGTECRAGWPGPNQGITHFDNLGFSMLTVYQCITTQGWTDVLYWVNDAIGMEWPWIFFTSLILVGSFFVLNLVLGVLSGEFTKEREKAKSRGEFQKLRETQQLDEDLKGYMEWITQAEVMDMDQEGQGKTQDTL
;
A
#
# COMPACT_ATOMS: atom_id res chain seq x y z
N MET A 1 53.00 -56.40 46.07
CA MET A 1 52.59 -55.03 46.48
C MET A 1 53.10 -54.04 45.46
N ALA A 2 52.22 -53.56 44.59
CA ALA A 2 52.21 -52.23 43.98
C ALA A 2 51.08 -52.21 42.94
N GLU A 3 49.92 -51.73 43.37
CA GLU A 3 48.88 -51.20 42.49
C GLU A 3 49.37 -49.87 41.90
N SER A 4 49.08 -49.61 40.62
CA SER A 4 48.80 -48.25 40.15
C SER A 4 47.87 -48.30 38.95
N SER A 5 46.58 -48.34 39.27
CA SER A 5 45.47 -47.60 38.66
C SER A 5 45.66 -47.08 37.23
N GLY A 6 44.79 -47.58 36.34
CA GLY A 6 44.48 -46.92 35.07
C GLY A 6 43.96 -45.50 35.27
N SER A 7 44.29 -44.64 34.32
CA SER A 7 43.59 -43.37 34.09
C SER A 7 42.89 -43.46 32.72
N PRO A 8 41.57 -43.20 32.66
CA PRO A 8 40.83 -43.28 31.42
C PRO A 8 41.08 -42.03 30.59
N LEU A 9 41.25 -42.23 29.28
CA LEU A 9 41.26 -41.20 28.25
C LEU A 9 39.84 -40.62 28.12
N SER A 10 39.39 -39.85 29.12
CA SER A 10 38.10 -39.15 29.09
C SER A 10 38.30 -37.65 29.10
N SER A 11 37.44 -36.95 28.36
CA SER A 11 37.31 -35.49 28.24
C SER A 11 38.18 -34.75 27.22
N TYR A 12 38.01 -35.07 25.93
CA TYR A 12 38.09 -34.02 24.89
C TYR A 12 36.97 -34.11 23.85
N ILE A 13 35.85 -34.74 24.22
CA ILE A 13 34.58 -34.53 23.54
C ILE A 13 33.93 -33.38 24.31
N MET A 14 33.99 -32.16 23.77
CA MET A 14 33.03 -31.15 24.18
C MET A 14 31.66 -31.77 24.00
N ASP A 15 30.99 -32.03 25.11
CA ASP A 15 29.68 -32.65 25.17
C ASP A 15 28.77 -31.96 24.16
N GLU A 16 28.20 -32.70 23.20
CA GLU A 16 27.45 -32.13 22.08
C GLU A 16 26.29 -31.25 22.58
N GLU A 17 25.75 -31.59 23.76
CA GLU A 17 24.79 -30.78 24.50
C GLU A 17 25.35 -29.45 24.97
N THR A 18 26.60 -29.38 25.44
CA THR A 18 27.23 -28.11 25.85
C THR A 18 27.51 -27.20 24.66
N LEU A 19 27.87 -27.78 23.50
CA LEU A 19 28.04 -27.03 22.25
C LEU A 19 26.69 -26.53 21.74
N LYS A 20 25.65 -27.38 21.72
CA LYS A 20 24.27 -27.01 21.38
C LYS A 20 23.73 -25.95 22.32
N ARG A 21 24.02 -26.03 23.62
CA ARG A 21 23.60 -25.04 24.63
C ARG A 21 24.32 -23.70 24.44
N LYS A 22 25.62 -23.70 24.17
CA LYS A 22 26.39 -22.49 23.79
C LYS A 22 25.94 -21.90 22.46
N GLN A 23 25.60 -22.73 21.47
CA GLN A 23 25.03 -22.28 20.19
C GLN A 23 23.62 -21.72 20.36
N LYS A 24 22.77 -22.33 21.18
CA LYS A 24 21.41 -21.86 21.50
C LYS A 24 21.45 -20.59 22.33
N GLU A 25 22.44 -20.41 23.21
CA GLU A 25 22.69 -19.15 23.91
C GLU A 25 23.27 -18.07 22.99
N LYS A 26 24.21 -18.39 22.10
CA LYS A 26 24.68 -17.45 21.06
C LYS A 26 23.56 -17.06 20.12
N LEU A 27 22.70 -17.99 19.73
CA LEU A 27 21.54 -17.76 18.88
C LEU A 27 20.46 -16.96 19.61
N LYS A 28 20.21 -17.21 20.91
CA LYS A 28 19.35 -16.37 21.76
C LYS A 28 19.93 -14.97 21.91
N LYS A 29 21.24 -14.82 22.09
CA LYS A 29 21.92 -13.51 22.13
C LYS A 29 21.83 -12.81 20.78
N LEU A 30 22.02 -13.52 19.66
CA LEU A 30 21.87 -12.98 18.30
C LEU A 30 20.43 -12.60 17.98
N MET A 31 19.44 -13.39 18.41
CA MET A 31 18.01 -13.09 18.27
C MET A 31 17.56 -11.93 19.17
N ALA A 32 18.06 -11.86 20.40
CA ALA A 32 17.81 -10.73 21.29
C ALA A 32 18.48 -9.43 20.80
N THR A 33 19.52 -9.52 19.96
CA THR A 33 20.27 -8.37 19.43
C THR A 33 19.99 -8.10 17.94
N GLY A 34 19.01 -8.76 17.31
CA GLY A 34 18.70 -8.53 15.90
C GLY A 34 19.87 -8.80 14.93
N GLY A 35 20.78 -9.71 15.27
CA GLY A 35 21.71 -10.33 14.31
C GLY A 35 23.05 -9.64 14.01
N ASN A 36 23.34 -8.40 14.43
CA ASN A 36 24.62 -7.73 14.07
C ASN A 36 25.35 -7.07 15.25
N PRO A 37 26.71 -7.00 15.22
CA PRO A 37 27.50 -6.35 16.27
C PRO A 37 27.21 -4.84 16.29
N ARG A 38 26.67 -4.36 17.43
CA ARG A 38 26.26 -2.97 17.63
C ARG A 38 27.43 -1.98 17.41
N PRO A 39 27.21 -0.85 16.72
CA PRO A 39 28.26 0.13 16.48
C PRO A 39 28.71 0.82 17.77
N ALA A 40 30.04 0.98 17.91
CA ALA A 40 30.69 1.55 19.10
C ALA A 40 30.27 2.99 19.42
N ARG A 41 29.74 3.73 18.43
CA ARG A 41 29.33 5.13 18.53
C ARG A 41 27.93 5.30 17.91
N SER A 42 27.17 6.29 18.37
CA SER A 42 25.91 6.76 17.80
C SER A 42 26.01 8.29 17.73
N LEU A 43 25.52 8.92 16.65
CA LEU A 43 25.56 10.39 16.46
C LEU A 43 26.97 11.01 16.64
N LEU A 44 28.03 10.30 16.23
CA LEU A 44 29.45 10.69 16.31
C LEU A 44 30.01 10.92 17.75
N PHE A 45 29.19 11.22 18.76
CA PHE A 45 29.57 11.56 20.13
C PHE A 45 29.09 10.57 21.21
N LEU A 46 28.04 9.77 20.97
CA LEU A 46 27.47 8.86 21.98
C LEU A 46 28.12 7.48 21.92
N THR A 47 29.12 7.24 22.76
CA THR A 47 29.72 5.91 22.96
C THR A 47 28.76 4.96 23.68
N LEU A 48 28.91 3.65 23.48
CA LEU A 48 28.10 2.58 24.13
C LEU A 48 28.10 2.62 25.69
N ARG A 49 28.98 3.43 26.30
CA ARG A 49 29.09 3.59 27.77
C ARG A 49 28.19 4.68 28.35
N ASN A 50 27.58 5.54 27.54
CA ASN A 50 26.74 6.62 28.08
C ASN A 50 25.44 6.03 28.69
N PRO A 51 25.12 6.31 29.97
CA PRO A 51 23.92 5.78 30.63
C PRO A 51 22.64 6.12 29.88
N PHE A 52 22.58 7.29 29.25
CA PHE A 52 21.41 7.73 28.48
C PHE A 52 21.14 6.83 27.27
N ARG A 53 22.17 6.52 26.48
CA ARG A 53 22.04 5.59 25.33
C ARG A 53 21.66 4.18 25.80
N LYS A 54 22.21 3.71 26.91
CA LYS A 54 21.88 2.39 27.48
C LYS A 54 20.41 2.32 27.93
N ALA A 55 19.90 3.38 28.54
CA ALA A 55 18.49 3.49 28.91
C ALA A 55 17.58 3.51 27.67
N CYS A 56 17.89 4.31 26.65
CA CYS A 56 17.12 4.34 25.40
C CYS A 56 17.09 2.97 24.70
N ILE A 57 18.23 2.26 24.64
CA ILE A 57 18.29 0.90 24.09
C ILE A 57 17.38 -0.05 24.89
N SER A 58 17.45 0.01 26.22
CA SER A 58 16.61 -0.84 27.08
C SER A 58 15.11 -0.56 26.91
N ILE A 59 14.72 0.69 26.63
CA ILE A 59 13.32 1.07 26.39
C ILE A 59 12.86 0.60 25.02
N VAL A 60 13.67 0.81 23.97
CA VAL A 60 13.32 0.42 22.59
C VAL A 60 13.24 -1.10 22.42
N GLU A 61 14.07 -1.87 23.13
CA GLU A 61 14.05 -3.34 23.10
C GLU A 61 12.92 -3.94 23.97
N TRP A 62 12.19 -3.10 24.70
CA TRP A 62 11.16 -3.57 25.62
C TRP A 62 9.90 -4.01 24.86
N LYS A 63 9.45 -5.24 25.08
CA LYS A 63 8.29 -5.81 24.37
C LYS A 63 6.97 -5.04 24.56
N PRO A 64 6.65 -4.52 25.76
CA PRO A 64 5.49 -3.64 25.93
C PRO A 64 5.58 -2.35 25.12
N PHE A 65 6.78 -1.78 24.92
CA PHE A 65 6.96 -0.56 24.14
C PHE A 65 6.51 -0.77 22.68
N GLU A 66 6.89 -1.91 22.08
CA GLU A 66 6.44 -2.31 20.73
C GLU A 66 4.89 -2.38 20.64
N ILE A 67 4.23 -2.99 21.63
CA ILE A 67 2.77 -3.11 21.68
C ILE A 67 2.09 -1.75 21.88
N ILE A 68 2.63 -0.89 22.74
CA ILE A 68 2.08 0.45 23.00
C ILE A 68 2.10 1.29 21.72
N ILE A 69 3.21 1.29 20.99
CA ILE A 69 3.32 2.02 19.72
C ILE A 69 2.35 1.45 18.69
N LEU A 70 2.22 0.13 18.61
CA LEU A 70 1.26 -0.53 17.71
C LEU A 70 -0.19 -0.12 18.01
N LEU A 71 -0.58 -0.10 19.30
CA LEU A 71 -1.90 0.35 19.74
C LEU A 71 -2.11 1.84 19.45
N ALA A 72 -1.08 2.68 19.61
CA ALA A 72 -1.15 4.10 19.26
C ALA A 72 -1.33 4.32 17.74
N ILE A 73 -0.66 3.54 16.90
CA ILE A 73 -0.89 3.55 15.44
C ILE A 73 -2.34 3.17 15.13
N PHE A 74 -2.85 2.10 15.75
CA PHE A 74 -4.22 1.66 15.53
C PHE A 74 -5.25 2.72 15.98
N ALA A 75 -5.08 3.30 17.17
CA ALA A 75 -5.96 4.37 17.66
C ALA A 75 -5.95 5.61 16.75
N ASN A 76 -4.79 5.96 16.18
CA ASN A 76 -4.66 7.04 15.22
C ASN A 76 -5.37 6.74 13.88
N CYS A 77 -5.32 5.49 13.41
CA CYS A 77 -6.11 5.07 12.24
C CYS A 77 -7.61 5.19 12.50
N VAL A 78 -8.08 4.84 13.70
CA VAL A 78 -9.49 5.01 14.10
C VAL A 78 -9.85 6.50 14.15
N ALA A 79 -8.99 7.35 14.71
CA ALA A 79 -9.21 8.79 14.73
C ALA A 79 -9.35 9.37 13.31
N LEU A 80 -8.50 8.94 12.37
CA LEU A 80 -8.59 9.34 10.96
C LEU A 80 -9.87 8.83 10.28
N ALA A 81 -10.35 7.64 10.65
CA ALA A 81 -11.57 7.06 10.10
C ALA A 81 -12.86 7.76 10.62
N VAL A 82 -12.83 8.26 11.86
CA VAL A 82 -13.97 8.99 12.47
C VAL A 82 -14.01 10.46 12.00
N TYR A 83 -12.90 10.98 11.47
CA TYR A 83 -12.83 12.34 10.95
C TYR A 83 -13.84 12.55 9.82
N LEU A 84 -14.77 13.50 10.00
CA LEU A 84 -15.79 13.82 9.02
C LEU A 84 -15.38 15.06 8.20
N PRO A 85 -15.10 14.93 6.90
CA PRO A 85 -14.80 16.08 6.06
C PRO A 85 -16.09 16.89 5.81
N MET A 86 -16.07 18.16 6.22
CA MET A 86 -17.18 19.09 6.01
C MET A 86 -16.87 20.03 4.84
N PRO A 87 -17.86 20.41 4.02
CA PRO A 87 -17.69 21.45 3.01
C PRO A 87 -17.52 22.83 3.68
N GLU A 88 -16.97 23.79 2.93
CA GLU A 88 -16.90 25.22 3.32
C GLU A 88 -16.19 25.52 4.65
N GLU A 89 -15.21 24.69 5.06
CA GLU A 89 -14.39 24.89 6.27
C GLU A 89 -15.16 24.85 7.59
N ASP A 90 -16.38 24.29 7.59
CA ASP A 90 -17.14 24.09 8.83
C ASP A 90 -16.46 23.02 9.73
N SER A 91 -16.59 23.18 11.05
CA SER A 91 -16.00 22.25 12.01
C SER A 91 -16.97 21.91 13.13
N ASN A 92 -17.08 20.61 13.43
CA ASN A 92 -17.85 20.12 14.58
C ASN A 92 -16.91 19.94 15.80
N ASN A 93 -17.51 19.87 16.99
CA ASN A 93 -16.74 19.67 18.23
C ASN A 93 -15.91 18.36 18.21
N THR A 94 -16.40 17.34 17.52
CA THR A 94 -15.69 16.07 17.32
C THR A 94 -14.39 16.25 16.54
N ASN A 95 -14.39 17.01 15.45
CA ASN A 95 -13.22 17.25 14.61
C ASN A 95 -12.17 18.07 15.36
N SER A 96 -12.57 19.05 16.17
CA SER A 96 -11.63 19.81 17.03
C SER A 96 -10.95 18.92 18.08
N ASN A 97 -11.72 18.00 18.69
CA ASN A 97 -11.16 17.01 19.62
C ASN A 97 -10.21 16.03 18.89
N LEU A 98 -10.55 15.60 17.68
CA LEU A 98 -9.70 14.72 16.87
C LEU A 98 -8.40 15.42 16.47
N GLU A 99 -8.43 16.71 16.10
CA GLU A 99 -7.22 17.49 15.84
C GLU A 99 -6.33 17.59 17.08
N SER A 100 -6.92 17.79 18.26
CA SER A 100 -6.18 17.78 19.54
C SER A 100 -5.52 16.42 19.80
N LEU A 101 -6.22 15.31 19.53
CA LEU A 101 -5.67 13.96 19.65
C LEU A 101 -4.52 13.70 18.66
N GLU A 102 -4.55 14.28 17.47
CA GLU A 102 -3.47 14.12 16.49
C GLU A 102 -2.14 14.72 16.97
N TYR A 103 -2.18 15.82 17.71
CA TYR A 103 -0.98 16.38 18.35
C TYR A 103 -0.38 15.41 19.37
N ILE A 104 -1.23 14.74 20.15
CA ILE A 104 -0.79 13.73 21.12
C ILE A 104 -0.11 12.55 20.39
N PHE A 105 -0.73 12.04 19.32
CA PHE A 105 -0.13 10.97 18.52
C PHE A 105 1.21 11.40 17.88
N LEU A 106 1.30 12.63 17.37
CA LEU A 106 2.55 13.16 16.81
C LEU A 106 3.67 13.21 17.86
N ILE A 107 3.37 13.61 19.09
CA ILE A 107 4.34 13.63 20.20
C ILE A 107 4.83 12.21 20.51
N ILE A 108 3.91 11.24 20.66
CA ILE A 108 4.25 9.84 20.94
C ILE A 108 5.21 9.30 19.87
N PHE A 109 4.91 9.53 18.59
CA PHE A 109 5.74 9.08 17.47
C PHE A 109 7.06 9.83 17.34
N SER A 110 7.09 11.12 17.69
CA SER A 110 8.32 11.90 17.72
C SER A 110 9.28 11.38 18.78
N ILE A 111 8.77 11.03 19.97
CA ILE A 111 9.54 10.41 21.04
C ILE A 111 10.07 9.04 20.60
N GLU A 112 9.23 8.20 20.01
CA GLU A 112 9.63 6.90 19.47
C GLU A 112 10.77 7.02 18.44
N CYS A 113 10.60 7.91 17.46
CA CYS A 113 11.61 8.17 16.43
C CYS A 113 12.93 8.65 17.05
N PHE A 114 12.86 9.59 17.98
CA PHE A 114 14.02 10.10 18.71
C PHE A 114 14.75 9.00 19.49
N LEU A 115 14.02 8.17 20.24
CA LEU A 115 14.58 7.04 20.99
C LEU A 115 15.28 6.04 20.07
N LYS A 116 14.68 5.70 18.91
CA LYS A 116 15.29 4.81 17.91
C LYS A 116 16.56 5.40 17.28
N ILE A 117 16.56 6.71 16.97
CA ILE A 117 17.75 7.40 16.43
C ILE A 117 18.90 7.37 17.44
N VAL A 118 18.63 7.61 18.73
CA VAL A 118 19.65 7.56 19.79
C VAL A 118 20.19 6.14 19.98
N ALA A 119 19.31 5.13 19.98
CA ALA A 119 19.66 3.73 20.17
C ALA A 119 20.53 3.17 19.03
N TYR A 120 20.06 3.26 17.79
CA TYR A 120 20.69 2.64 16.61
C TYR A 120 21.74 3.53 15.92
N GLY A 121 21.64 4.85 16.08
CA GLY A 121 22.48 5.84 15.40
C GLY A 121 21.89 6.32 14.08
N PHE A 122 22.27 7.54 13.69
CA PHE A 122 21.61 8.28 12.61
C PHE A 122 21.92 7.75 11.20
N LEU A 123 23.19 7.77 10.76
CA LEU A 123 23.52 7.55 9.33
C LEU A 123 24.81 6.74 9.04
N PHE A 124 25.85 6.85 9.86
CA PHE A 124 27.20 6.34 9.53
C PHE A 124 27.48 4.85 9.83
N HIS A 125 26.47 4.07 10.26
CA HIS A 125 26.65 2.67 10.63
C HIS A 125 25.86 1.72 9.72
N ALA A 126 26.33 0.48 9.58
CA ALA A 126 25.70 -0.51 8.71
C ALA A 126 24.23 -0.79 9.09
N ASP A 127 23.92 -0.76 10.39
CA ASP A 127 22.56 -0.90 10.94
C ASP A 127 21.96 0.45 11.38
N ALA A 128 22.34 1.55 10.73
CA ALA A 128 21.82 2.88 11.05
C ALA A 128 20.31 2.99 10.79
N TYR A 129 19.63 3.80 11.59
CA TYR A 129 18.17 3.98 11.55
C TYR A 129 17.65 4.30 10.15
N LEU A 130 18.28 5.27 9.47
CA LEU A 130 17.85 5.74 8.14
C LEU A 130 18.20 4.82 6.97
N ARG A 131 18.92 3.71 7.20
CA ARG A 131 19.22 2.75 6.12
C ARG A 131 18.12 1.71 5.93
N ASN A 132 17.29 1.50 6.94
CA ASN A 132 16.12 0.64 6.83
C ASN A 132 14.95 1.40 6.19
N CYS A 133 14.49 0.95 5.02
CA CYS A 133 13.39 1.59 4.28
C CYS A 133 12.13 1.83 5.12
N TRP A 134 11.83 0.94 6.06
CA TRP A 134 10.67 1.06 6.95
C TRP A 134 10.82 2.17 7.98
N ASN A 135 12.03 2.35 8.50
CA ASN A 135 12.34 3.44 9.43
C ASN A 135 12.42 4.80 8.70
N ILE A 136 12.78 4.82 7.41
CA ILE A 136 12.70 6.04 6.58
C ILE A 136 11.26 6.51 6.46
N LEU A 137 10.31 5.60 6.22
CA LEU A 137 8.88 5.94 6.15
C LEU A 137 8.39 6.56 7.46
N ASP A 138 8.74 5.94 8.60
CA ASP A 138 8.43 6.47 9.93
C ASP A 138 9.01 7.87 10.14
N PHE A 139 10.29 8.07 9.77
CA PHE A 139 10.98 9.35 9.88
C PHE A 139 10.31 10.44 9.03
N VAL A 140 9.97 10.13 7.77
CA VAL A 140 9.31 11.06 6.86
C VAL A 140 7.94 11.47 7.41
N CYS A 141 7.15 10.51 7.92
CA CYS A 141 5.86 10.80 8.52
C CYS A 141 5.97 11.75 9.73
N VAL A 142 6.94 11.51 10.62
CA VAL A 142 7.18 12.36 11.79
C VAL A 142 7.71 13.74 11.35
N SER A 143 8.62 13.80 10.38
CA SER A 143 9.20 15.06 9.92
C SER A 143 8.16 15.96 9.24
N VAL A 144 7.27 15.39 8.40
CA VAL A 144 6.18 16.15 7.78
C VAL A 144 5.20 16.63 8.86
N GLY A 145 4.86 15.77 9.83
CA GLY A 145 4.01 16.16 10.96
C GLY A 145 4.61 17.31 11.77
N LEU A 146 5.87 17.19 12.19
CA LEU A 146 6.55 18.24 12.95
C LEU A 146 6.67 19.54 12.14
N PHE A 147 6.99 19.44 10.84
CA PHE A 147 7.05 20.60 9.94
C PHE A 147 5.70 21.34 9.90
N THR A 148 4.58 20.62 9.80
CA THR A 148 3.25 21.27 9.82
C THR A 148 2.98 22.05 11.10
N VAL A 149 3.34 21.49 12.26
CA VAL A 149 3.13 22.15 13.56
C VAL A 149 4.04 23.36 13.72
N VAL A 150 5.31 23.26 13.28
CA VAL A 150 6.25 24.37 13.34
C VAL A 150 5.81 25.52 12.44
N VAL A 151 5.36 25.23 11.22
CA VAL A 151 4.83 26.25 10.30
C VAL A 151 3.60 26.93 10.90
N ASP A 152 2.65 26.16 11.42
CA ASP A 152 1.43 26.70 12.05
C ASP A 152 1.77 27.60 13.26
N ALA A 153 2.71 27.16 14.11
CA ALA A 153 3.18 27.94 15.25
C ALA A 153 3.90 29.25 14.84
N ILE A 154 4.74 29.21 13.80
CA ILE A 154 5.43 30.41 13.28
C ILE A 154 4.40 31.41 12.72
N ASN A 155 3.39 30.94 11.99
CA ASN A 155 2.34 31.82 11.46
C ASN A 155 1.52 32.46 12.58
N HIS A 156 1.22 31.71 13.64
CA HIS A 156 0.53 32.23 14.82
C HIS A 156 1.38 33.27 15.59
N ILE A 157 2.70 33.06 15.72
CA ILE A 157 3.58 33.96 16.48
C ILE A 157 3.95 35.22 15.68
N SER A 158 4.10 35.10 14.36
CA SER A 158 4.50 36.21 13.50
C SER A 158 3.39 37.24 13.29
N GLY A 159 2.16 36.97 13.75
CA GLY A 159 1.04 37.92 13.67
C GLY A 159 0.71 38.35 12.23
N VAL A 160 1.27 37.65 11.24
CA VAL A 160 0.93 37.85 9.83
C VAL A 160 -0.40 37.15 9.64
N GLU A 161 -1.47 37.90 9.88
CA GLU A 161 -2.74 37.65 9.23
C GLU A 161 -2.45 37.59 7.73
N ALA A 162 -2.26 36.39 7.19
CA ALA A 162 -2.25 36.20 5.76
C ALA A 162 -3.58 36.76 5.26
N PRO A 163 -3.58 37.79 4.39
CA PRO A 163 -4.81 38.37 3.91
C PRO A 163 -5.62 37.28 3.24
N VAL A 164 -6.90 37.19 3.61
CA VAL A 164 -7.90 36.39 2.91
C VAL A 164 -7.89 36.83 1.44
N GLY A 165 -7.20 36.08 0.57
CA GLY A 165 -7.28 36.25 -0.88
C GLY A 165 -5.97 36.33 -1.68
N GLU A 166 -4.79 36.51 -1.07
CA GLU A 166 -3.54 36.51 -1.84
C GLU A 166 -2.69 35.26 -1.56
N LYS A 167 -2.53 34.44 -2.60
CA LYS A 167 -1.63 33.29 -2.71
C LYS A 167 -0.15 33.75 -2.63
N GLY A 168 0.26 34.28 -1.49
CA GLY A 168 1.65 34.57 -1.19
C GLY A 168 2.36 33.29 -0.74
N GLY A 169 2.92 32.51 -1.68
CA GLY A 169 4.08 31.61 -1.51
C GLY A 169 4.14 30.59 -0.36
N GLY A 170 3.16 30.54 0.53
CA GLY A 170 3.07 29.60 1.64
C GLY A 170 2.54 28.27 1.13
N PHE A 171 3.24 27.19 1.44
CA PHE A 171 2.77 25.84 1.16
C PHE A 171 1.31 25.67 1.63
N ASP A 172 0.44 25.15 0.76
CA ASP A 172 -0.94 24.80 1.10
C ASP A 172 -0.94 23.85 2.29
N MET A 173 -1.17 24.39 3.49
CA MET A 173 -1.13 23.62 4.74
C MET A 173 -2.17 22.50 4.73
N LYS A 174 -3.29 22.69 4.00
CA LYS A 174 -4.32 21.68 3.76
C LYS A 174 -3.77 20.45 3.02
N ALA A 175 -2.91 20.64 2.01
CA ALA A 175 -2.28 19.53 1.29
C ALA A 175 -1.29 18.77 2.19
N LEU A 176 -0.59 19.47 3.09
CA LEU A 176 0.30 18.83 4.07
C LEU A 176 -0.47 17.97 5.09
N ARG A 177 -1.70 18.34 5.44
CA ARG A 177 -2.59 17.51 6.27
C ARG A 177 -2.95 16.19 5.58
N ALA A 178 -3.02 16.15 4.24
CA ALA A 178 -3.30 14.91 3.51
C ALA A 178 -2.21 13.83 3.70
N PHE A 179 -0.94 14.21 3.93
CA PHE A 179 0.14 13.25 4.21
C PHE A 179 -0.07 12.44 5.50
N ARG A 180 -0.99 12.86 6.38
CA ARG A 180 -1.42 12.07 7.55
C ARG A 180 -1.99 10.71 7.15
N VAL A 181 -2.48 10.57 5.90
CA VAL A 181 -2.94 9.29 5.32
C VAL A 181 -1.82 8.24 5.18
N LEU A 182 -0.55 8.62 5.28
CA LEU A 182 0.58 7.69 5.24
C LEU A 182 0.83 7.01 6.59
N ARG A 183 0.29 7.54 7.70
CA ARG A 183 0.50 7.01 9.06
C ARG A 183 0.07 5.55 9.24
N PRO A 184 -1.04 5.05 8.63
CA PRO A 184 -1.39 3.63 8.65
C PRO A 184 -0.31 2.71 8.05
N LEU A 185 0.52 3.20 7.11
CA LEU A 185 1.62 2.40 6.54
C LEU A 185 2.68 2.04 7.59
N ARG A 186 2.75 2.77 8.71
CA ARG A 186 3.61 2.43 9.85
C ARG A 186 3.20 1.13 10.55
N LEU A 187 1.96 0.66 10.32
CA LEU A 187 1.57 -0.68 10.75
C LEU A 187 2.45 -1.76 10.08
N VAL A 188 2.87 -1.53 8.83
CA VAL A 188 3.77 -2.42 8.10
C VAL A 188 5.17 -2.39 8.70
N SER A 189 5.67 -1.23 9.14
CA SER A 189 6.96 -1.14 9.85
C SER A 189 6.91 -1.79 11.24
N GLY A 190 5.74 -1.80 11.90
CA GLY A 190 5.52 -2.46 13.19
C GLY A 190 5.31 -3.98 13.15
N VAL A 191 4.75 -4.52 12.06
CA VAL A 191 4.41 -5.97 11.95
C VAL A 191 5.38 -6.68 10.99
N PRO A 192 6.32 -7.51 11.49
CA PRO A 192 7.33 -8.17 10.66
C PRO A 192 6.75 -9.04 9.54
N SER A 193 5.63 -9.73 9.80
CA SER A 193 4.96 -10.57 8.81
C SER A 193 4.49 -9.76 7.59
N LEU A 194 4.01 -8.54 7.78
CA LEU A 194 3.57 -7.66 6.68
C LEU A 194 4.76 -7.16 5.86
N GLN A 195 5.93 -6.96 6.47
CA GLN A 195 7.14 -6.57 5.75
C GLN A 195 7.58 -7.64 4.75
N VAL A 196 7.48 -8.92 5.14
CA VAL A 196 7.80 -10.05 4.25
C VAL A 196 6.85 -10.08 3.05
N VAL A 197 5.56 -9.85 3.28
CA VAL A 197 4.55 -9.79 2.22
C VAL A 197 4.83 -8.60 1.28
N MET A 198 5.03 -7.40 1.81
CA MET A 198 5.27 -6.21 0.98
C MET A 198 6.57 -6.33 0.18
N ASN A 199 7.63 -6.85 0.78
CA ASN A 199 8.89 -7.10 0.06
C ASN A 199 8.70 -8.11 -1.08
N SER A 200 7.82 -9.09 -0.90
CA SER A 200 7.46 -10.05 -1.96
C SER A 200 6.71 -9.35 -3.10
N ILE A 201 5.77 -8.46 -2.79
CA ILE A 201 5.02 -7.66 -3.78
C ILE A 201 5.95 -6.73 -4.56
N LEU A 202 6.84 -6.00 -3.88
CA LEU A 202 7.78 -5.09 -4.55
C LEU A 202 8.75 -5.84 -5.49
N LYS A 203 9.14 -7.06 -5.13
CA LYS A 203 9.98 -7.90 -5.99
C LYS A 203 9.22 -8.41 -7.22
N SER A 204 7.94 -8.76 -7.09
CA SER A 204 7.12 -9.23 -8.22
C SER A 204 6.65 -8.11 -9.16
N MET A 205 6.71 -6.85 -8.73
CA MET A 205 6.43 -5.68 -9.58
C MET A 205 7.53 -5.43 -10.63
N LEU A 206 8.79 -5.78 -10.35
CA LEU A 206 9.91 -5.49 -11.25
C LEU A 206 9.75 -6.12 -12.65
N PRO A 207 9.37 -7.40 -12.81
CA PRO A 207 9.11 -7.99 -14.13
C PRO A 207 7.95 -7.32 -14.89
N LEU A 208 6.94 -6.81 -14.17
CA LEU A 208 5.78 -6.15 -14.79
C LEU A 208 6.11 -4.78 -15.39
N PHE A 209 7.22 -4.16 -14.98
CA PHE A 209 7.64 -2.84 -15.47
C PHE A 209 7.78 -2.80 -17.00
N HIS A 210 8.32 -3.85 -17.61
CA HIS A 210 8.46 -3.93 -19.07
C HIS A 210 7.12 -3.93 -19.80
N ILE A 211 6.11 -4.60 -19.23
CA ILE A 211 4.75 -4.61 -19.78
C ILE A 211 4.11 -3.24 -19.61
N THR A 212 4.23 -2.65 -18.43
CA THR A 212 3.71 -1.30 -18.15
C THR A 212 4.27 -0.28 -19.15
N LEU A 213 5.57 -0.38 -19.46
CA LEU A 213 6.21 0.47 -20.46
C LEU A 213 5.62 0.25 -21.86
N LEU A 214 5.39 -1.00 -22.27
CA LEU A 214 4.75 -1.32 -23.55
C LEU A 214 3.33 -0.74 -23.65
N VAL A 215 2.53 -0.90 -22.58
CA VAL A 215 1.17 -0.36 -22.50
C VAL A 215 1.21 1.17 -22.58
N LEU A 216 2.14 1.82 -21.88
CA LEU A 216 2.32 3.28 -21.93
C LEU A 216 2.65 3.77 -23.35
N PHE A 217 3.54 3.07 -24.07
CA PHE A 217 3.85 3.40 -25.46
C PHE A 217 2.63 3.25 -26.37
N MET A 218 1.89 2.16 -26.22
CA MET A 218 0.67 1.93 -27.01
C MET A 218 -0.40 2.99 -26.73
N VAL A 219 -0.64 3.34 -25.46
CA VAL A 219 -1.54 4.45 -25.08
C VAL A 219 -1.09 5.73 -25.78
N THR A 220 0.21 6.05 -25.72
CA THR A 220 0.76 7.27 -26.33
C THR A 220 0.54 7.31 -27.85
N ILE A 221 0.74 6.19 -28.55
CA ILE A 221 0.50 6.09 -30.01
C ILE A 221 -0.97 6.37 -30.33
N TYR A 222 -1.90 5.70 -29.66
CA TYR A 222 -3.33 5.90 -29.87
C TYR A 222 -3.79 7.30 -29.47
N SER A 223 -3.16 7.92 -28.47
CA SER A 223 -3.44 9.30 -28.09
C SER A 223 -2.98 10.31 -29.14
N ILE A 224 -1.79 10.14 -29.72
CA ILE A 224 -1.33 11.00 -30.81
C ILE A 224 -2.24 10.82 -32.03
N MET A 225 -2.60 9.58 -32.38
CA MET A 225 -3.55 9.32 -33.47
C MET A 225 -4.92 9.98 -33.20
N GLY A 226 -5.47 9.82 -32.00
CA GLY A 226 -6.76 10.41 -31.62
C GLY A 226 -6.73 11.94 -31.60
N LEU A 227 -5.61 12.53 -31.16
CA LEU A 227 -5.35 13.97 -31.21
C LEU A 227 -5.40 14.46 -32.66
N GLU A 228 -4.65 13.86 -33.58
CA GLU A 228 -4.65 14.29 -34.98
C GLU A 228 -6.01 14.11 -35.67
N LEU A 229 -6.75 13.04 -35.33
CA LEU A 229 -8.05 12.74 -35.96
C LEU A 229 -9.20 13.56 -35.40
N PHE A 230 -9.24 13.80 -34.08
CA PHE A 230 -10.43 14.29 -33.38
C PHE A 230 -10.24 15.63 -32.64
N LYS A 231 -9.09 16.29 -32.81
CA LYS A 231 -8.80 17.59 -32.19
C LYS A 231 -9.87 18.64 -32.52
N CYS A 232 -10.36 19.30 -31.46
CA CYS A 232 -11.33 20.39 -31.47
C CYS A 232 -12.67 20.04 -32.13
N LYS A 233 -13.01 18.75 -32.35
CA LYS A 233 -14.26 18.35 -33.00
C LYS A 233 -15.47 18.35 -32.07
N MET A 234 -15.26 18.18 -30.76
CA MET A 234 -16.34 18.00 -29.77
C MET A 234 -16.76 19.29 -29.03
N HIS A 235 -16.54 20.47 -29.62
CA HIS A 235 -16.77 21.78 -28.96
C HIS A 235 -18.10 22.46 -29.35
N LYS A 236 -18.97 21.73 -30.05
CA LYS A 236 -20.28 22.20 -30.52
C LYS A 236 -21.37 21.36 -29.90
N THR A 237 -22.42 22.00 -29.37
CA THR A 237 -23.62 21.30 -28.88
C THR A 237 -24.88 22.10 -29.24
N CYS A 238 -26.05 21.51 -29.01
CA CYS A 238 -27.33 22.13 -29.31
C CYS A 238 -27.73 23.10 -28.19
N TYR A 239 -28.01 24.34 -28.57
CA TYR A 239 -28.51 25.39 -27.67
C TYR A 239 -29.91 25.83 -28.11
N TYR A 240 -30.75 26.25 -27.16
CA TYR A 240 -31.99 26.96 -27.52
C TYR A 240 -31.64 28.32 -28.12
N ILE A 241 -32.31 28.67 -29.23
CA ILE A 241 -32.09 29.94 -29.95
C ILE A 241 -32.17 31.11 -28.97
N SER A 242 -31.20 32.04 -29.07
CA SER A 242 -31.09 33.23 -28.23
C SER A 242 -30.80 33.01 -26.74
N THR A 243 -30.50 31.78 -26.29
CA THR A 243 -30.10 31.50 -24.90
C THR A 243 -28.75 30.78 -24.84
N ASN A 244 -28.19 30.67 -23.64
CA ASN A 244 -27.00 29.85 -23.36
C ASN A 244 -27.37 28.53 -22.66
N ILE A 245 -28.60 28.07 -22.82
CA ILE A 245 -29.09 26.82 -22.23
C ILE A 245 -28.90 25.69 -23.24
N ILE A 246 -28.20 24.64 -22.82
CA ILE A 246 -27.98 23.43 -23.61
C ILE A 246 -29.32 22.69 -23.72
N ALA A 247 -29.70 22.33 -24.95
CA ALA A 247 -30.92 21.58 -25.22
C ALA A 247 -30.64 20.07 -25.20
N THR A 248 -31.23 19.37 -24.24
CA THR A 248 -31.16 17.91 -24.07
C THR A 248 -32.53 17.33 -23.80
N VAL A 249 -32.76 16.10 -24.25
CA VAL A 249 -33.96 15.32 -23.88
C VAL A 249 -33.78 14.76 -22.47
N GLU A 250 -34.87 14.50 -21.75
CA GLU A 250 -34.83 13.84 -20.45
C GLU A 250 -34.03 12.52 -20.54
N ASN A 251 -33.08 12.34 -19.62
CA ASN A 251 -32.14 11.21 -19.55
C ASN A 251 -31.05 11.14 -20.65
N GLU A 252 -30.94 12.11 -21.55
CA GLU A 252 -29.79 12.22 -22.46
C GLU A 252 -28.69 13.12 -21.90
N LYS A 253 -27.44 12.65 -22.03
CA LYS A 253 -26.27 13.48 -21.74
C LYS A 253 -26.06 14.48 -22.89
N PRO A 254 -25.59 15.71 -22.61
CA PRO A 254 -25.17 16.63 -23.66
C PRO A 254 -24.14 15.98 -24.59
N SER A 255 -24.43 15.95 -25.88
CA SER A 255 -23.55 15.36 -26.90
C SER A 255 -23.17 16.38 -27.98
N PRO A 256 -22.09 16.13 -28.73
CA PRO A 256 -21.70 16.98 -29.84
C PRO A 256 -22.79 17.14 -30.91
N CYS A 257 -22.68 18.19 -31.70
CA CYS A 257 -23.49 18.40 -32.90
C CYS A 257 -22.64 18.91 -34.06
N ALA A 258 -23.15 18.73 -35.28
CA ALA A 258 -22.57 19.26 -36.51
C ALA A 258 -23.58 20.16 -37.24
N GLN A 259 -23.10 21.33 -37.70
CA GLN A 259 -23.87 22.27 -38.52
C GLN A 259 -23.86 21.87 -40.01
N ALA A 260 -22.80 21.20 -40.45
CA ALA A 260 -22.62 20.69 -41.81
C ALA A 260 -21.81 19.38 -41.75
N GLY A 261 -22.02 18.49 -42.73
CA GLY A 261 -21.39 17.17 -42.80
C GLY A 261 -22.28 16.03 -42.25
N ASN A 262 -21.64 14.89 -41.94
CA ASN A 262 -22.30 13.64 -41.55
C ASN A 262 -22.49 13.47 -40.03
N GLY A 263 -22.16 14.50 -39.23
CA GLY A 263 -22.42 14.52 -37.79
C GLY A 263 -23.90 14.74 -37.45
N ARG A 264 -24.25 14.56 -36.17
CA ARG A 264 -25.61 14.67 -35.66
C ARG A 264 -26.11 16.11 -35.75
N ARG A 265 -27.32 16.29 -36.27
CA ARG A 265 -28.03 17.58 -36.29
C ARG A 265 -28.93 17.72 -35.08
N CYS A 266 -29.15 18.95 -34.64
CA CYS A 266 -30.12 19.25 -33.58
C CYS A 266 -31.55 19.03 -34.12
N THR A 267 -32.28 18.10 -33.52
CA THR A 267 -33.65 17.71 -33.93
C THR A 267 -34.74 18.41 -33.11
N ILE A 268 -34.38 19.01 -31.97
CA ILE A 268 -35.30 19.72 -31.09
C ILE A 268 -35.71 21.05 -31.74
N ASN A 269 -37.01 21.33 -31.78
CA ASN A 269 -37.54 22.57 -32.34
C ASN A 269 -36.98 23.79 -31.61
N GLY A 270 -36.58 24.82 -32.36
CA GLY A 270 -36.03 26.05 -31.79
C GLY A 270 -34.61 25.90 -31.22
N THR A 271 -33.83 24.93 -31.71
CA THR A 271 -32.43 24.75 -31.31
C THR A 271 -31.47 24.98 -32.47
N GLU A 272 -30.27 25.48 -32.16
CA GLU A 272 -29.18 25.64 -33.11
C GLU A 272 -27.89 25.00 -32.59
N CYS A 273 -27.08 24.48 -33.51
CA CYS A 273 -25.77 23.91 -33.18
C CYS A 273 -24.74 25.04 -33.09
N ARG A 274 -24.25 25.33 -31.87
CA ARG A 274 -23.32 26.44 -31.61
C ARG A 274 -22.02 25.94 -30.99
N ALA A 275 -20.91 26.59 -31.36
CA ALA A 275 -19.61 26.39 -30.72
C ALA A 275 -19.53 27.09 -29.36
N GLY A 276 -18.54 26.72 -28.54
CA GLY A 276 -18.33 27.30 -27.20
C GLY A 276 -18.74 26.38 -26.06
N TRP A 277 -19.04 25.11 -26.36
CA TRP A 277 -19.23 24.08 -25.36
C TRP A 277 -17.87 23.54 -24.91
N PRO A 278 -17.60 23.38 -23.60
CA PRO A 278 -16.34 22.82 -23.09
C PRO A 278 -16.10 21.37 -23.52
N GLY A 279 -17.14 20.65 -23.96
CA GLY A 279 -17.04 19.26 -24.40
C GLY A 279 -17.70 18.27 -23.43
N PRO A 280 -17.71 16.97 -23.80
CA PRO A 280 -18.35 15.93 -23.00
C PRO A 280 -17.73 15.80 -21.61
N ASN A 281 -18.53 15.36 -20.63
CA ASN A 281 -18.14 15.27 -19.22
C ASN A 281 -17.51 16.56 -18.68
N GLN A 282 -18.15 17.71 -18.93
CA GLN A 282 -17.66 19.03 -18.50
C GLN A 282 -16.26 19.37 -19.05
N GLY A 283 -15.93 18.89 -20.25
CA GLY A 283 -14.65 19.14 -20.89
C GLY A 283 -13.51 18.23 -20.44
N ILE A 284 -13.79 17.10 -19.77
CA ILE A 284 -12.75 16.13 -19.37
C ILE A 284 -12.38 15.20 -20.53
N THR A 285 -13.37 14.70 -21.28
CA THR A 285 -13.16 13.66 -22.29
C THR A 285 -13.14 14.26 -23.69
N HIS A 286 -11.94 14.59 -24.18
CA HIS A 286 -11.70 15.19 -25.49
C HIS A 286 -10.27 14.92 -25.98
N PHE A 287 -9.98 15.24 -27.24
CA PHE A 287 -8.70 14.94 -27.92
C PHE A 287 -7.95 16.21 -28.35
N ASP A 288 -7.99 17.29 -27.56
CA ASP A 288 -7.40 18.58 -27.97
C ASP A 288 -5.94 18.73 -27.53
N ASN A 289 -5.58 18.05 -26.44
CA ASN A 289 -4.25 18.02 -25.87
C ASN A 289 -3.82 16.58 -25.64
N LEU A 290 -2.50 16.32 -25.67
CA LEU A 290 -1.96 14.97 -25.47
C LEU A 290 -2.39 14.37 -24.12
N GLY A 291 -2.40 15.15 -23.03
CA GLY A 291 -2.79 14.66 -21.70
C GLY A 291 -4.25 14.19 -21.61
N PHE A 292 -5.20 15.00 -22.10
CA PHE A 292 -6.62 14.62 -22.12
C PHE A 292 -6.91 13.50 -23.12
N SER A 293 -6.16 13.45 -24.23
CA SER A 293 -6.23 12.33 -25.15
C SER A 293 -5.72 11.03 -24.52
N MET A 294 -4.62 11.07 -23.77
CA MET A 294 -4.13 9.93 -23.00
C MET A 294 -5.12 9.46 -21.95
N LEU A 295 -5.77 10.40 -21.24
CA LEU A 295 -6.83 10.07 -20.28
C LEU A 295 -8.03 9.40 -20.97
N THR A 296 -8.48 9.94 -22.10
CA THR A 296 -9.63 9.40 -22.85
C THR A 296 -9.32 8.03 -23.46
N VAL A 297 -8.11 7.83 -24.01
CA VAL A 297 -7.64 6.53 -24.51
C VAL A 297 -7.50 5.51 -23.39
N TYR A 298 -6.96 5.91 -22.23
CA TYR A 298 -6.88 5.07 -21.04
C TYR A 298 -8.27 4.62 -20.57
N GLN A 299 -9.23 5.55 -20.48
CA GLN A 299 -10.63 5.23 -20.17
C GLN A 299 -11.23 4.23 -21.18
N CYS A 300 -10.88 4.34 -22.47
CA CYS A 300 -11.34 3.38 -23.46
C CYS A 300 -10.72 1.98 -23.27
N ILE A 301 -9.42 1.90 -22.97
CA ILE A 301 -8.68 0.64 -22.76
C ILE A 301 -9.21 -0.13 -21.54
N THR A 302 -9.64 0.56 -20.48
CA THR A 302 -10.29 -0.09 -19.32
C THR A 302 -11.68 -0.64 -19.63
N THR A 303 -12.17 -0.51 -20.87
CA THR A 303 -13.48 -0.95 -21.37
C THR A 303 -14.67 -0.29 -20.69
N GLN A 304 -14.45 0.79 -19.95
CA GLN A 304 -15.50 1.51 -19.24
C GLN A 304 -15.87 2.82 -19.95
N GLY A 305 -17.09 2.89 -20.49
CA GLY A 305 -17.60 4.10 -21.15
C GLY A 305 -16.92 4.43 -22.49
N TRP A 306 -16.26 3.46 -23.12
CA TRP A 306 -15.62 3.65 -24.44
C TRP A 306 -16.65 3.89 -25.56
N THR A 307 -17.84 3.30 -25.44
CA THR A 307 -18.95 3.52 -26.38
C THR A 307 -19.48 4.95 -26.31
N ASP A 308 -19.49 5.56 -25.12
CA ASP A 308 -19.90 6.98 -24.97
C ASP A 308 -18.96 7.87 -25.78
N VAL A 309 -17.63 7.63 -25.69
CA VAL A 309 -16.63 8.37 -26.46
C VAL A 309 -16.79 8.13 -27.97
N LEU A 310 -17.01 6.88 -28.39
CA LEU A 310 -17.30 6.55 -29.79
C LEU A 310 -18.54 7.31 -30.29
N TYR A 311 -19.63 7.33 -29.52
CA TYR A 311 -20.86 8.00 -29.91
C TYR A 311 -20.71 9.51 -29.95
N TRP A 312 -19.95 10.12 -29.03
CA TRP A 312 -19.65 11.56 -29.11
C TRP A 312 -18.82 11.90 -30.35
N VAL A 313 -17.85 11.06 -30.73
CA VAL A 313 -17.11 11.26 -31.97
C VAL A 313 -18.02 11.08 -33.19
N ASN A 314 -18.88 10.06 -33.21
CA ASN A 314 -19.86 9.87 -34.28
C ASN A 314 -20.81 11.07 -34.42
N ASP A 315 -21.29 11.62 -33.30
CA ASP A 315 -22.15 12.79 -33.29
C ASP A 315 -21.43 14.04 -33.81
N ALA A 316 -20.11 14.15 -33.60
CA ALA A 316 -19.32 15.30 -34.04
C ALA A 316 -18.94 15.24 -35.54
N ILE A 317 -18.51 14.08 -36.04
CA ILE A 317 -17.92 13.95 -37.38
C ILE A 317 -18.62 12.95 -38.31
N GLY A 318 -19.51 12.09 -37.78
CA GLY A 318 -20.22 11.05 -38.51
C GLY A 318 -19.70 9.63 -38.22
N MET A 319 -20.52 8.62 -38.52
CA MET A 319 -20.30 7.23 -38.10
C MET A 319 -19.42 6.39 -39.03
N GLU A 320 -19.03 6.89 -40.20
CA GLU A 320 -18.47 6.08 -41.29
C GLU A 320 -17.15 5.37 -40.96
N TRP A 321 -16.24 6.02 -40.24
CA TRP A 321 -14.86 5.60 -40.04
C TRP A 321 -14.38 5.55 -38.57
N PRO A 322 -14.91 6.35 -37.61
CA PRO A 322 -14.39 6.37 -36.24
C PRO A 322 -14.43 5.03 -35.50
N TRP A 323 -15.40 4.16 -35.83
CA TRP A 323 -15.49 2.82 -35.27
C TRP A 323 -14.21 2.00 -35.50
N ILE A 324 -13.48 2.21 -36.61
CA ILE A 324 -12.22 1.50 -36.90
C ILE A 324 -11.16 1.84 -35.84
N PHE A 325 -11.06 3.12 -35.47
CA PHE A 325 -10.15 3.58 -34.43
C PHE A 325 -10.50 2.95 -33.08
N PHE A 326 -11.77 3.03 -32.65
CA PHE A 326 -12.17 2.52 -31.34
C PHE A 326 -12.17 0.99 -31.27
N THR A 327 -12.64 0.28 -32.29
CA THR A 327 -12.62 -1.19 -32.30
C THR A 327 -11.19 -1.73 -32.32
N SER A 328 -10.29 -1.15 -33.11
CA SER A 328 -8.87 -1.54 -33.08
C SER A 328 -8.22 -1.22 -31.73
N LEU A 329 -8.54 -0.09 -31.12
CA LEU A 329 -8.09 0.28 -29.78
C LEU A 329 -8.55 -0.73 -28.71
N ILE A 330 -9.79 -1.21 -28.75
CA ILE A 330 -10.26 -2.21 -27.78
C ILE A 330 -9.61 -3.57 -28.02
N LEU A 331 -9.49 -3.99 -29.28
CA LEU A 331 -8.91 -5.29 -29.62
C LEU A 331 -7.40 -5.35 -29.29
N VAL A 332 -6.64 -4.35 -29.70
CA VAL A 332 -5.20 -4.28 -29.46
C VAL A 332 -4.89 -3.76 -28.06
N GLY A 333 -5.66 -2.81 -27.57
CA GLY A 333 -5.35 -2.12 -26.32
C GLY A 333 -5.89 -2.78 -25.07
N SER A 334 -7.03 -3.47 -25.13
CA SER A 334 -7.60 -4.13 -23.97
C SER A 334 -7.30 -5.63 -23.97
N PHE A 335 -7.72 -6.35 -25.02
CA PHE A 335 -7.57 -7.82 -25.05
C PHE A 335 -6.12 -8.26 -25.09
N PHE A 336 -5.29 -7.68 -25.97
CA PHE A 336 -3.89 -8.06 -26.06
C PHE A 336 -3.10 -7.68 -24.79
N VAL A 337 -3.35 -6.51 -24.21
CA VAL A 337 -2.70 -6.07 -22.96
C VAL A 337 -3.07 -6.98 -21.79
N LEU A 338 -4.35 -7.30 -21.60
CA LEU A 338 -4.79 -8.22 -20.54
C LEU A 338 -4.13 -9.60 -20.69
N ASN A 339 -4.10 -10.13 -21.91
CA ASN A 339 -3.48 -11.43 -22.17
C ASN A 339 -1.96 -11.41 -21.91
N LEU A 340 -1.28 -10.32 -22.25
CA LEU A 340 0.15 -10.15 -21.99
C LEU A 340 0.44 -10.08 -20.48
N VAL A 341 -0.34 -9.29 -19.74
CA VAL A 341 -0.20 -9.17 -18.27
C VAL A 341 -0.43 -10.52 -17.60
N LEU A 342 -1.49 -11.25 -17.99
CA LEU A 342 -1.77 -12.59 -17.47
C LEU A 342 -0.67 -13.59 -17.81
N GLY A 343 -0.14 -13.53 -19.04
CA GLY A 343 0.96 -14.39 -19.49
C GLY A 343 2.23 -14.19 -18.67
N VAL A 344 2.66 -12.94 -18.45
CA VAL A 344 3.86 -12.66 -17.65
C VAL A 344 3.64 -12.96 -16.18
N LEU A 345 2.47 -12.63 -15.63
CA LEU A 345 2.14 -12.93 -14.25
C LEU A 345 2.17 -14.45 -13.99
N SER A 346 1.62 -15.25 -14.92
CA SER A 346 1.68 -16.71 -14.88
C SER A 346 3.13 -17.22 -14.95
N GLY A 347 3.96 -16.64 -15.81
CA GLY A 347 5.38 -16.97 -15.92
C GLY A 347 6.16 -16.69 -14.63
N GLU A 348 5.99 -15.51 -14.03
CA GLU A 348 6.66 -15.13 -12.78
C GLU A 348 6.15 -15.94 -11.58
N PHE A 349 4.84 -16.22 -11.49
CA PHE A 349 4.32 -17.11 -10.45
C PHE A 349 4.85 -18.54 -10.57
N THR A 350 4.98 -19.06 -11.80
CA THR A 350 5.55 -20.39 -12.05
C THR A 350 7.02 -20.42 -11.61
N LYS A 351 7.79 -19.39 -11.98
CA LYS A 351 9.21 -19.25 -11.61
C LYS A 351 9.41 -19.14 -10.10
N GLU A 352 8.58 -18.36 -9.40
CA GLU A 352 8.63 -18.30 -7.93
C GLU A 352 8.22 -19.63 -7.27
N ARG A 353 7.21 -20.32 -7.82
CA ARG A 353 6.82 -21.67 -7.34
C ARG A 353 7.94 -22.69 -7.51
N GLU A 354 8.67 -22.66 -8.62
CA GLU A 354 9.81 -23.54 -8.87
C GLU A 354 10.97 -23.28 -7.91
N LYS A 355 11.29 -22.01 -7.63
CA LYS A 355 12.30 -21.64 -6.62
C LYS A 355 11.92 -22.13 -5.22
N ALA A 356 10.65 -22.02 -4.84
CA ALA A 356 10.16 -22.53 -3.55
C ALA A 356 10.28 -24.07 -3.49
N LYS A 357 9.95 -24.77 -4.57
CA LYS A 357 10.13 -26.23 -4.69
C LYS A 357 11.60 -26.62 -4.58
N SER A 358 12.52 -25.91 -5.24
CA SER A 358 13.96 -26.21 -5.18
C SER A 358 14.59 -25.94 -3.80
N ARG A 359 14.00 -25.05 -2.99
CA ARG A 359 14.47 -24.76 -1.63
C ARG A 359 14.09 -25.82 -0.59
N GLY A 360 13.35 -26.86 -1.00
CA GLY A 360 12.90 -27.92 -0.10
C GLY A 360 11.80 -27.49 0.87
N GLU A 361 11.21 -26.30 0.71
CA GLU A 361 10.07 -25.85 1.52
C GLU A 361 8.86 -26.77 1.35
N PHE A 362 8.69 -27.32 0.14
CA PHE A 362 7.64 -28.30 -0.14
C PHE A 362 7.85 -29.62 0.62
N GLN A 363 9.11 -30.02 0.82
CA GLN A 363 9.46 -31.21 1.60
C GLN A 363 9.11 -30.98 3.08
N LYS A 364 9.47 -29.82 3.64
CA LYS A 364 9.11 -29.43 5.01
C LYS A 364 7.60 -29.36 5.23
N LEU A 365 6.85 -28.79 4.27
CA LEU A 365 5.39 -28.71 4.36
C LEU A 365 4.76 -30.11 4.37
N ARG A 366 5.24 -31.00 3.50
CA ARG A 366 4.78 -32.39 3.42
C ARG A 366 5.10 -33.18 4.68
N GLU A 367 6.31 -33.02 5.23
CA GLU A 367 6.70 -33.63 6.50
C GLU A 367 5.82 -33.14 7.66
N THR A 368 5.48 -31.84 7.68
CA THR A 368 4.60 -31.27 8.71
C THR A 368 3.17 -31.81 8.59
N GLN A 369 2.62 -31.89 7.38
CA GLN A 369 1.30 -32.48 7.14
C GLN A 369 1.23 -33.95 7.55
N GLN A 370 2.27 -34.71 7.21
CA GLN A 370 2.33 -36.13 7.55
C GLN A 370 2.44 -36.34 9.06
N LEU A 371 3.22 -35.51 9.75
CA LEU A 371 3.30 -35.52 11.21
C LEU A 371 1.95 -35.19 11.87
N ASP A 372 1.19 -34.24 11.32
CA ASP A 372 -0.16 -33.88 11.81
C ASP A 372 -1.16 -35.03 11.62
N GLU A 373 -1.11 -35.74 10.48
CA GLU A 373 -1.93 -36.94 10.24
C GLU A 373 -1.58 -38.07 11.20
N ASP A 374 -0.28 -38.36 11.39
CA ASP A 374 0.20 -39.38 12.32
C ASP A 374 -0.20 -39.03 13.76
N LEU A 375 -0.03 -37.77 14.18
CA LEU A 375 -0.41 -37.29 15.51
C LEU A 375 -1.91 -37.45 15.76
N LYS A 376 -2.74 -37.13 14.76
CA LYS A 376 -4.19 -37.32 14.85
C LYS A 376 -4.56 -38.80 14.99
N GLY A 377 -3.93 -39.67 14.20
CA GLY A 377 -4.12 -41.13 14.31
C GLY A 377 -3.75 -41.67 15.69
N TYR A 378 -2.61 -41.23 16.26
CA TYR A 378 -2.22 -41.60 17.62
C TYR A 378 -3.20 -41.09 18.67
N MET A 379 -3.69 -39.85 18.52
CA MET A 379 -4.69 -39.28 19.43
C MET A 379 -6.01 -40.07 19.39
N GLU A 380 -6.45 -40.48 18.19
CA GLU A 380 -7.65 -41.30 18.02
C GLU A 380 -7.51 -42.67 18.69
N TRP A 381 -6.37 -43.34 18.54
CA TRP A 381 -6.10 -44.61 19.23
C TRP A 381 -6.09 -44.48 20.75
N ILE A 382 -5.45 -43.43 21.28
CA ILE A 382 -5.43 -43.15 22.73
C ILE A 382 -6.85 -42.89 23.23
N THR A 383 -7.61 -42.05 22.52
CA THR A 383 -8.99 -41.72 22.90
C THR A 383 -9.89 -42.96 22.89
N GLN A 384 -9.75 -43.84 21.89
CA GLN A 384 -10.49 -45.10 21.83
C GLN A 384 -10.13 -46.03 22.99
N ALA A 385 -8.84 -46.14 23.33
CA ALA A 385 -8.37 -46.96 24.44
C ALA A 385 -8.94 -46.46 25.79
N GLU A 386 -8.94 -45.15 26.03
CA GLU A 386 -9.51 -44.57 27.26
C GLU A 386 -11.01 -44.84 27.40
N VAL A 387 -11.79 -44.72 26.31
CA VAL A 387 -13.23 -45.04 26.34
C VAL A 387 -13.47 -46.51 26.65
N MET A 388 -12.69 -47.42 26.05
CA MET A 388 -12.78 -48.85 26.31
C MET A 388 -12.42 -49.22 27.76
N ASP A 389 -11.40 -48.57 28.34
CA ASP A 389 -11.03 -48.75 29.74
C ASP A 389 -12.15 -48.25 30.69
N MET A 390 -12.80 -47.12 30.37
CA MET A 390 -13.95 -46.63 31.13
C MET A 390 -15.16 -47.56 31.06
N ASP A 391 -15.44 -48.14 29.88
CA ASP A 391 -16.52 -49.12 29.71
C ASP A 391 -16.25 -50.41 30.50
N GLN A 392 -14.99 -50.87 30.59
CA GLN A 392 -14.60 -52.01 31.43
C GLN A 392 -14.75 -51.71 32.93
N GLU A 393 -14.36 -50.52 33.41
CA GLU A 393 -14.59 -50.12 34.80
C GLU A 393 -16.09 -49.98 35.15
N GLY A 394 -16.92 -49.54 34.19
CA GLY A 394 -18.38 -49.47 34.33
C GLY A 394 -19.05 -50.85 34.40
N GLN A 395 -18.59 -51.81 33.59
CA GLN A 395 -19.09 -53.19 33.63
C GLN A 395 -18.65 -53.94 34.89
N GLY A 396 -17.42 -53.72 35.37
CA GLY A 396 -16.93 -54.30 36.62
C GLY A 396 -17.78 -53.90 37.84
N LYS A 397 -18.24 -52.64 37.91
CA LYS A 397 -19.11 -52.18 39.01
C LYS A 397 -20.54 -52.74 38.97
N THR A 398 -21.04 -53.07 37.78
CA THR A 398 -22.40 -53.60 37.59
C THR A 398 -22.49 -55.08 37.97
N GLN A 399 -21.36 -55.81 37.90
CA GLN A 399 -21.30 -57.23 38.21
C GLN A 399 -21.16 -57.53 39.72
N ASP A 400 -20.78 -56.52 40.52
CA ASP A 400 -20.68 -56.62 41.99
C ASP A 400 -21.97 -56.19 42.74
N THR A 401 -23.06 -55.87 42.03
CA THR A 401 -24.35 -55.42 42.63
C THR A 401 -25.54 -56.37 42.43
N LEU A 402 -25.30 -57.60 41.99
CA LEU A 402 -26.28 -58.70 41.88
C LEU A 402 -25.73 -59.93 42.58
#